data_AF-A0AAV5CCT7-F1
#
_entry.id   AF-A0AAV5CCT7-F1
#
_cell.length_a   1.000
_cell.length_b   1.000
_cell.length_c   1.000
_cell.angle_alpha   90.00
_cell.angle_beta   90.00
_cell.angle_gamma   90.00
#
_symmetry.space_group_name_H-M   'P 1'
#
loop_
_entity.id
_entity.type
_entity.pdbx_description
1 polymer ?
#
loop_
_entity_poly.entity_id
_entity_poly.type
_entity_poly.pdbx_seq_one_letter_code
_entity_poly.pdbx_strand_id
1 'polypeptide(L)'
;MEFSGSVGGGGATLSEMYQSARRLLLSARDGVSRVERLSSAPTSSSYSSSVPLVGGGAAGVQAAAEEVRREVAQIQTLCAQMDRLWRSIPAKGQRDLWKRKVEQLSEEVDSLKETLDRNSLHQQKRILEAKERAELFERANGESSHVLRIFDDEAQAMQSARSSSRMLEEAYETGVAILHKYADQRDRLKSAQRKALDVLNTVGLSNF
;
A
#
# COMPACT_ATOMS: atom_id res chain seq x y z
N MET A 1 -19.64 -35.63 -59.78
CA MET A 1 -18.99 -36.86 -59.28
C MET A 1 -18.54 -36.60 -57.86
N GLU A 2 -19.37 -37.01 -56.91
CA GLU A 2 -19.09 -36.93 -55.48
C GLU A 2 -18.19 -38.10 -55.10
N PHE A 3 -16.96 -37.83 -54.67
CA PHE A 3 -16.13 -38.84 -54.03
C PHE A 3 -16.35 -38.73 -52.53
N SER A 4 -17.30 -39.54 -52.05
CA SER A 4 -17.44 -39.89 -50.65
C SER A 4 -16.23 -40.74 -50.24
N GLY A 5 -15.29 -40.11 -49.53
CA GLY A 5 -14.16 -40.77 -48.88
C GLY A 5 -14.43 -40.86 -47.39
N SER A 6 -15.22 -41.85 -46.99
CA SER A 6 -15.31 -42.28 -45.59
C SER A 6 -14.01 -43.00 -45.22
N VAL A 7 -13.24 -42.41 -44.29
CA VAL A 7 -12.24 -43.12 -43.50
C VAL A 7 -12.55 -42.84 -42.04
N GLY A 8 -13.03 -43.87 -41.36
CA GLY A 8 -13.23 -43.89 -39.92
C GLY A 8 -11.91 -43.90 -39.16
N GLY A 9 -11.90 -43.12 -38.09
CA GLY A 9 -10.90 -43.06 -37.04
C GLY A 9 -11.33 -41.90 -36.16
N GLY A 10 -11.62 -42.12 -34.88
CA GLY A 10 -12.19 -41.14 -33.95
C GLY A 10 -11.24 -39.99 -33.58
N GLY A 11 -10.67 -39.32 -34.58
CA GLY A 11 -9.92 -38.08 -34.47
C GLY A 11 -10.70 -36.95 -35.13
N ALA A 12 -10.84 -35.83 -34.44
CA ALA A 12 -11.53 -34.65 -34.95
C ALA A 12 -11.01 -34.28 -36.35
N THR A 13 -11.91 -33.94 -37.27
CA THR A 13 -11.51 -33.54 -38.62
C THR A 13 -10.69 -32.24 -38.59
N LEU A 14 -9.87 -31.98 -39.62
CA LEU A 14 -9.14 -30.70 -39.76
C LEU A 14 -10.07 -29.48 -39.60
N SER A 15 -11.31 -29.60 -40.06
CA SER A 15 -12.32 -28.55 -39.94
C SER A 15 -12.81 -28.36 -38.50
N GLU A 16 -13.08 -29.45 -37.78
CA GLU A 16 -13.47 -29.39 -36.37
C GLU A 16 -12.37 -28.79 -35.49
N MET A 17 -11.12 -29.24 -35.67
CA MET A 17 -9.97 -28.69 -34.94
C MET A 17 -9.78 -27.20 -35.24
N TYR A 18 -9.96 -26.79 -36.50
CA TYR A 18 -9.89 -25.39 -36.89
C TYR A 18 -10.99 -24.53 -36.26
N GLN A 19 -12.23 -25.05 -36.24
CA GLN A 19 -13.35 -24.37 -35.61
C GLN A 19 -13.17 -24.27 -34.09
N SER A 20 -12.67 -25.34 -33.47
CA SER A 20 -12.27 -25.36 -32.05
C SER A 20 -11.20 -24.30 -31.76
N ALA A 21 -10.12 -24.28 -32.54
CA ALA A 21 -9.04 -23.30 -32.43
C ALA A 21 -9.56 -21.87 -32.58
N ARG A 22 -10.46 -21.62 -33.54
CA ARG A 22 -11.09 -20.29 -33.72
C ARG A 22 -11.96 -19.88 -32.55
N ARG A 23 -12.73 -20.79 -31.95
CA ARG A 23 -13.53 -20.49 -30.75
C ARG A 23 -12.63 -20.15 -29.56
N LEU A 24 -11.57 -20.92 -29.34
CA LEU A 24 -10.57 -20.64 -28.31
C LEU A 24 -9.85 -19.32 -28.56
N LEU A 25 -9.54 -18.99 -29.83
CA LEU A 25 -8.90 -17.72 -30.18
C LEU A 25 -9.80 -16.50 -29.87
N LEU A 26 -11.10 -16.61 -30.14
CA LEU A 26 -12.06 -15.57 -29.77
C LEU A 26 -12.17 -15.43 -28.25
N SER A 27 -12.28 -16.54 -27.52
CA SER A 27 -12.26 -16.57 -26.05
C SER A 27 -11.00 -15.90 -25.48
N ALA A 28 -9.84 -16.24 -26.04
CA ALA A 28 -8.55 -15.69 -25.62
C ALA A 28 -8.48 -14.17 -25.87
N ARG A 29 -9.01 -13.67 -26.99
CA ARG A 29 -9.12 -12.23 -27.26
C ARG A 29 -9.98 -11.52 -26.23
N ASP A 30 -11.14 -12.06 -25.93
CA ASP A 30 -12.04 -11.51 -24.90
C ASP A 30 -11.38 -11.55 -23.52
N GLY A 31 -10.62 -12.60 -23.22
CA GLY A 31 -9.80 -12.75 -22.02
C GLY A 31 -8.71 -11.68 -21.92
N VAL A 32 -7.98 -11.39 -23.01
CA VAL A 32 -6.99 -10.30 -23.04
C VAL A 32 -7.67 -8.94 -22.79
N SER A 33 -8.80 -8.67 -23.45
CA SER A 33 -9.58 -7.45 -23.19
C SER A 33 -10.06 -7.36 -21.73
N ARG A 34 -10.40 -8.49 -21.09
CA ARG A 34 -10.70 -8.53 -19.66
C ARG A 34 -9.49 -8.20 -18.79
N VAL A 35 -8.32 -8.77 -19.10
CA VAL A 35 -7.06 -8.48 -18.41
C VAL A 35 -6.75 -6.98 -18.48
N GLU A 36 -6.92 -6.35 -19.64
CA GLU A 36 -6.70 -4.92 -19.85
C GLU A 36 -7.67 -4.05 -19.06
N ARG A 37 -8.97 -4.42 -19.03
CA ARG A 37 -9.97 -3.71 -18.23
C ARG A 37 -9.70 -3.82 -16.74
N LEU A 38 -9.36 -5.01 -16.24
CA LEU A 38 -9.03 -5.23 -14.83
C LEU A 38 -7.73 -4.53 -14.43
N SER A 39 -6.76 -4.45 -15.34
CA SER A 39 -5.53 -3.68 -15.14
C SER A 39 -5.81 -2.17 -15.12
N SER A 40 -6.61 -1.67 -16.06
CA SER A 40 -6.91 -0.24 -16.20
C SER A 40 -7.94 0.28 -15.21
N ALA A 41 -8.70 -0.61 -14.56
CA ALA A 41 -9.69 -0.24 -13.57
C ALA A 41 -8.99 0.61 -12.48
N PRO A 42 -9.48 1.83 -12.20
CA PRO A 42 -8.98 2.57 -11.05
C PRO A 42 -9.24 1.70 -9.82
N THR A 43 -8.18 1.43 -9.04
CA THR A 43 -8.36 1.01 -7.66
C THR A 43 -9.19 2.10 -7.02
N SER A 44 -10.50 1.87 -6.86
CA SER A 44 -11.42 2.85 -6.32
C SER A 44 -10.80 3.45 -5.08
N SER A 45 -10.40 4.71 -5.21
CA SER A 45 -10.04 5.60 -4.12
C SER A 45 -11.34 5.93 -3.39
N SER A 46 -11.89 4.94 -2.70
CA SER A 46 -12.81 5.18 -1.60
C SER A 46 -11.94 5.49 -0.40
N TYR A 47 -11.89 6.77 -0.06
CA TYR A 47 -11.35 7.36 1.14
C TYR A 47 -12.10 6.83 2.38
N SER A 48 -12.09 5.53 2.65
CA SER A 48 -12.53 4.99 3.94
C SER A 48 -12.16 3.54 4.07
N SER A 49 -11.70 3.22 5.28
CA SER A 49 -11.26 1.92 5.79
C SER A 49 -9.80 1.56 5.45
N SER A 50 -9.04 1.48 6.54
CA SER A 50 -7.64 1.10 6.73
C SER A 50 -7.37 -0.38 6.44
N VAL A 51 -7.91 -0.92 5.34
CA VAL A 51 -7.63 -2.30 4.91
C VAL A 51 -7.02 -2.26 3.52
N PRO A 52 -5.79 -2.79 3.31
CA PRO A 52 -5.18 -2.80 2.01
C PRO A 52 -5.94 -3.80 1.12
N LEU A 53 -6.91 -3.31 0.34
CA LEU A 53 -7.59 -4.08 -0.71
C LEU A 53 -6.68 -4.23 -1.95
N VAL A 54 -5.42 -4.63 -1.74
CA VAL A 54 -4.44 -4.89 -2.79
C VAL A 54 -4.59 -6.32 -3.35
N GLY A 55 -5.30 -7.21 -2.65
CA GLY A 55 -5.38 -8.63 -3.01
C GLY A 55 -6.36 -9.00 -4.13
N GLY A 56 -7.56 -8.41 -4.15
CA GLY A 56 -8.65 -8.90 -5.01
C GLY A 56 -8.46 -8.61 -6.51
N GLY A 57 -8.03 -7.39 -6.85
CA GLY A 57 -7.83 -6.98 -8.24
C GLY A 57 -6.61 -7.64 -8.89
N ALA A 58 -5.50 -7.72 -8.17
CA ALA A 58 -4.27 -8.34 -8.67
C ALA A 58 -4.44 -9.85 -8.89
N ALA A 59 -5.09 -10.56 -7.96
CA ALA A 59 -5.41 -11.97 -8.12
C ALA A 59 -6.36 -12.22 -9.30
N GLY A 60 -7.36 -11.35 -9.50
CA GLY A 60 -8.27 -11.43 -10.65
C GLY A 60 -7.59 -11.21 -12.00
N VAL A 61 -6.65 -10.25 -12.09
CA VAL A 61 -5.84 -10.02 -13.29
C VAL A 61 -4.95 -11.23 -13.60
N GLN A 62 -4.31 -11.81 -12.58
CA GLN A 62 -3.46 -12.98 -12.76
C GLN A 62 -4.24 -14.22 -13.19
N ALA A 63 -5.39 -14.49 -12.56
CA ALA A 63 -6.25 -15.61 -12.93
C ALA A 63 -6.76 -15.50 -14.38
N ALA A 64 -7.20 -14.31 -14.80
CA ALA A 64 -7.62 -14.07 -16.18
C ALA A 64 -6.45 -14.26 -17.18
N ALA A 65 -5.25 -13.80 -16.82
CA ALA A 65 -4.07 -14.00 -17.67
C ALA A 65 -3.65 -15.48 -17.78
N GLU A 66 -3.81 -16.27 -16.70
CA GLU A 66 -3.54 -17.71 -16.72
C GLU A 66 -4.54 -18.49 -17.58
N GLU A 67 -5.80 -18.10 -17.55
CA GLU A 67 -6.86 -18.64 -18.42
C GLU A 67 -6.47 -18.44 -19.90
N VAL A 68 -6.13 -17.20 -20.29
CA VAL A 68 -5.67 -16.89 -21.65
C VAL A 68 -4.42 -17.70 -22.02
N ARG A 69 -3.43 -17.84 -21.12
CA ARG A 69 -2.23 -18.66 -21.36
C ARG A 69 -2.57 -20.12 -21.64
N ARG A 70 -3.54 -20.69 -20.92
CA ARG A 70 -4.01 -22.07 -21.16
C ARG A 70 -4.67 -22.20 -22.52
N GLU A 71 -5.54 -21.27 -22.89
CA GLU A 71 -6.20 -21.28 -24.20
C GLU A 71 -5.17 -21.15 -25.34
N VAL A 72 -4.20 -20.24 -25.21
CA VAL A 72 -3.08 -20.10 -26.17
C VAL A 72 -2.32 -21.41 -26.32
N ALA A 73 -1.96 -22.09 -25.23
CA ALA A 73 -1.26 -23.37 -25.28
C ALA A 73 -2.11 -24.49 -25.94
N GLN A 74 -3.42 -24.49 -25.71
CA GLN A 74 -4.34 -25.41 -26.38
C GLN A 74 -4.41 -25.14 -27.89
N ILE A 75 -4.49 -23.87 -28.31
CA ILE A 75 -4.50 -23.51 -29.73
C ILE A 75 -3.18 -23.91 -30.40
N GLN A 76 -2.03 -23.68 -29.75
CA GLN A 76 -0.72 -24.12 -30.27
C GLN A 76 -0.66 -25.65 -30.45
N THR A 77 -1.24 -26.40 -29.53
CA THR A 77 -1.34 -27.87 -29.65
C THR A 77 -2.21 -28.27 -30.83
N LEU A 78 -3.35 -27.59 -31.04
CA LEU A 78 -4.23 -27.81 -32.19
C LEU A 78 -3.54 -27.44 -33.51
N CYS A 79 -2.80 -26.33 -33.57
CA CYS A 79 -2.01 -25.96 -34.74
C CYS A 79 -0.98 -27.04 -35.09
N ALA A 80 -0.25 -27.56 -34.10
CA ALA A 80 0.73 -28.64 -34.31
C ALA A 80 0.08 -29.96 -34.79
N GLN A 81 -1.13 -30.27 -34.32
CA GLN A 81 -1.91 -31.43 -34.79
C GLN A 81 -2.40 -31.21 -36.23
N MET A 82 -2.97 -30.05 -36.52
CA MET A 82 -3.39 -29.64 -37.85
C MET A 82 -2.23 -29.67 -38.84
N ASP A 83 -1.03 -29.26 -38.42
CA ASP A 83 0.19 -29.25 -39.24
C ASP A 83 0.56 -30.64 -39.78
N ARG A 84 0.39 -31.66 -38.94
CA ARG A 84 0.66 -33.05 -39.35
C ARG A 84 -0.39 -33.53 -40.34
N LEU A 85 -1.66 -33.21 -40.10
CA LEU A 85 -2.77 -33.64 -40.94
C LEU A 85 -2.76 -32.98 -42.30
N TRP A 86 -2.55 -31.65 -42.41
CA TRP A 86 -2.59 -31.02 -43.72
C TRP A 86 -1.44 -31.45 -44.62
N ARG A 87 -0.26 -31.77 -44.06
CA ARG A 87 0.88 -32.32 -44.82
C ARG A 87 0.58 -33.68 -45.45
N SER A 88 -0.29 -34.48 -44.83
CA SER A 88 -0.73 -35.77 -45.39
C SER A 88 -1.79 -35.66 -46.50
N ILE A 89 -2.33 -34.47 -46.79
CA ILE A 89 -3.33 -34.30 -47.84
C ILE A 89 -2.68 -34.46 -49.22
N PRO A 90 -3.13 -35.40 -50.07
CA PRO A 90 -2.55 -35.62 -51.39
C PRO A 90 -2.85 -34.48 -52.39
N ALA A 91 -4.03 -33.88 -52.30
CA ALA A 91 -4.46 -32.79 -53.20
C ALA A 91 -3.74 -31.46 -52.86
N LYS A 92 -2.89 -30.98 -53.78
CA LYS A 92 -2.08 -29.76 -53.60
C LYS A 92 -2.91 -28.52 -53.24
N GLY A 93 -4.02 -28.27 -53.93
CA GLY A 93 -4.87 -27.10 -53.65
C GLY A 93 -5.48 -27.11 -52.25
N GLN A 94 -5.95 -28.27 -51.77
CA GLN A 94 -6.48 -28.42 -50.41
C GLN A 94 -5.37 -28.32 -49.36
N ARG A 95 -4.20 -28.89 -49.64
CA ARG A 95 -3.00 -28.78 -48.80
C ARG A 95 -2.58 -27.32 -48.60
N ASP A 96 -2.45 -26.57 -49.69
CA ASP A 96 -2.03 -25.16 -49.66
C ASP A 96 -3.08 -24.27 -48.96
N LEU A 97 -4.37 -24.58 -49.08
CA LEU A 97 -5.43 -23.90 -48.35
C LEU A 97 -5.30 -24.12 -46.84
N TRP A 98 -5.14 -25.38 -46.42
CA TRP A 98 -5.01 -25.72 -45.00
C TRP A 98 -3.72 -25.18 -44.39
N LYS A 99 -2.62 -25.22 -45.13
CA LYS A 99 -1.36 -24.57 -44.73
C LYS A 99 -1.58 -23.11 -44.37
N ARG A 100 -2.15 -22.31 -45.27
CA ARG A 100 -2.43 -20.88 -45.01
C ARG A 100 -3.34 -20.66 -43.82
N LYS A 101 -4.37 -21.49 -43.65
CA LYS A 101 -5.29 -21.41 -42.51
C LYS A 101 -4.60 -21.64 -41.17
N VAL A 102 -3.67 -22.60 -41.10
CA VAL A 102 -2.90 -22.89 -39.89
C VAL A 102 -1.86 -21.81 -39.63
N GLU A 103 -1.13 -21.36 -40.67
CA GLU A 103 -0.17 -20.25 -40.58
C GLU A 103 -0.84 -18.97 -40.04
N GLN A 104 -2.00 -18.60 -40.58
CA GLN A 104 -2.79 -17.47 -40.09
C GLN A 104 -3.18 -17.64 -38.61
N LEU A 105 -3.62 -18.84 -38.21
CA LEU A 105 -3.96 -19.08 -36.80
C LEU A 105 -2.73 -18.96 -35.90
N SER A 106 -1.57 -19.49 -36.30
CA SER A 106 -0.35 -19.37 -35.51
C SER A 106 0.10 -17.91 -35.36
N GLU A 107 0.05 -17.12 -36.43
CA GLU A 107 0.39 -15.69 -36.39
C GLU A 107 -0.55 -14.92 -35.45
N GLU A 108 -1.85 -15.20 -35.52
CA GLU A 108 -2.83 -14.57 -34.63
C GLU A 108 -2.59 -14.96 -33.15
N VAL A 109 -2.23 -16.21 -32.88
CA VAL A 109 -1.90 -16.68 -31.52
C VAL A 109 -0.61 -16.07 -31.00
N ASP A 110 0.43 -15.96 -31.83
CA ASP A 110 1.69 -15.32 -31.46
C ASP A 110 1.48 -13.83 -31.16
N SER A 111 0.67 -13.15 -31.97
CA SER A 111 0.29 -11.76 -31.69
C SER A 111 -0.45 -11.59 -30.36
N LEU A 112 -1.33 -12.54 -30.00
CA LEU A 112 -2.04 -12.54 -28.72
C LEU A 112 -1.12 -12.82 -27.54
N LYS A 113 -0.13 -13.70 -27.73
CA LYS A 113 0.88 -13.96 -26.72
C LYS A 113 1.72 -12.72 -26.45
N GLU A 114 2.16 -12.03 -27.49
CA GLU A 114 2.90 -10.78 -27.34
C GLU A 114 2.11 -9.70 -26.60
N THR A 115 0.81 -9.52 -26.88
CA THR A 115 -0.02 -8.55 -26.16
C THR A 115 -0.20 -8.94 -24.70
N LEU A 116 -0.37 -10.23 -24.40
CA LEU A 116 -0.45 -10.74 -23.03
C LEU A 116 0.87 -10.54 -22.25
N ASP A 117 2.00 -10.75 -22.91
CA ASP A 117 3.33 -10.57 -22.31
C ASP A 117 3.58 -9.07 -22.01
N ARG A 118 3.23 -8.17 -22.93
CA ARG A 118 3.28 -6.71 -22.69
C ARG A 118 2.42 -6.33 -21.47
N ASN A 119 1.17 -6.80 -21.41
CA ASN A 119 0.28 -6.55 -20.29
C ASN A 119 0.83 -7.09 -18.95
N SER A 120 1.46 -8.26 -18.98
CA SER A 120 2.09 -8.85 -17.79
C SER A 120 3.28 -8.02 -17.29
N LEU A 121 4.13 -7.52 -18.19
CA LEU A 121 5.24 -6.62 -17.85
C LEU A 121 4.74 -5.30 -17.25
N HIS A 122 3.70 -4.69 -17.84
CA HIS A 122 3.08 -3.49 -17.29
C HIS A 122 2.52 -3.73 -15.88
N GLN A 123 1.85 -4.86 -15.67
CA GLN A 123 1.30 -5.21 -14.37
C GLN A 123 2.40 -5.46 -13.34
N GLN A 124 3.47 -6.17 -13.71
CA GLN A 124 4.61 -6.41 -12.83
C GLN A 124 5.29 -5.09 -12.43
N LYS A 125 5.49 -4.18 -13.39
CA LYS A 125 6.04 -2.84 -13.13
C LYS A 125 5.18 -2.08 -12.12
N ARG A 126 3.86 -2.06 -12.29
CA ARG A 126 2.94 -1.41 -11.34
C ARG A 126 2.99 -2.01 -9.94
N ILE A 127 3.08 -3.34 -9.84
CA ILE A 127 3.22 -4.03 -8.55
C ILE A 127 4.54 -3.64 -7.88
N LEU A 128 5.64 -3.58 -8.63
CA LEU A 128 6.94 -3.16 -8.10
C LEU A 128 6.92 -1.71 -7.62
N GLU A 129 6.40 -0.78 -8.42
CA GLU A 129 6.26 0.62 -8.02
C GLU A 129 5.33 0.80 -6.80
N ALA A 130 4.27 -0.01 -6.69
CA ALA A 130 3.38 0.03 -5.53
C ALA A 130 4.07 -0.49 -4.25
N LYS A 131 4.92 -1.51 -4.38
CA LYS A 131 5.76 -2.01 -3.28
C LYS A 131 6.78 -0.96 -2.84
N GLU A 132 7.50 -0.37 -3.80
CA GLU A 132 8.48 0.70 -3.50
C GLU A 132 7.81 1.89 -2.82
N ARG A 133 6.63 2.33 -3.29
CA ARG A 133 5.84 3.36 -2.61
C ARG A 133 5.47 2.96 -1.19
N ALA A 134 5.02 1.72 -0.97
CA ALA A 134 4.68 1.23 0.37
C ALA A 134 5.90 1.21 1.31
N GLU A 135 7.06 0.78 0.83
CA GLU A 135 8.32 0.79 1.59
C GLU A 135 8.77 2.23 1.93
N LEU A 136 8.64 3.16 0.99
CA LEU A 136 8.90 4.59 1.25
C LEU A 136 7.95 5.16 2.30
N PHE A 137 6.66 4.82 2.24
CA PHE A 137 5.68 5.23 3.25
C PHE A 137 5.97 4.62 4.61
N GLU A 138 6.35 3.35 4.68
CA GLU A 138 6.72 2.67 5.92
C GLU A 138 7.93 3.36 6.59
N ARG A 139 8.98 3.64 5.80
CA ARG A 139 10.16 4.38 6.28
C ARG A 139 9.81 5.80 6.73
N ALA A 140 9.01 6.52 5.93
CA ALA A 140 8.58 7.87 6.28
C ALA A 140 7.70 7.91 7.55
N ASN A 141 6.84 6.91 7.75
CA ASN A 141 6.04 6.81 8.98
C ASN A 141 6.90 6.50 10.20
N GLY A 142 7.94 5.67 10.07
CA GLY A 142 8.91 5.45 11.16
C GLY A 142 9.64 6.73 11.58
N GLU A 143 10.07 7.53 10.60
CA GLU A 143 10.75 8.80 10.84
C GLU A 143 9.79 9.90 11.33
N SER A 144 8.58 9.97 10.79
CA SER A 144 7.50 10.87 11.26
C SER A 144 7.05 10.54 12.68
N SER A 145 7.00 9.25 13.05
CA SER A 145 6.72 8.81 14.42
C SER A 145 7.78 9.31 15.41
N HIS A 146 9.06 9.33 15.00
CA HIS A 146 10.14 9.90 15.80
C HIS A 146 10.02 11.42 15.92
N VAL A 147 9.69 12.12 14.82
CA VAL A 147 9.46 13.57 14.83
C VAL A 147 8.28 13.97 15.74
N LEU A 148 7.15 13.25 15.68
CA LEU A 148 5.99 13.50 16.55
C LEU A 148 6.34 13.32 18.04
N ARG A 149 7.12 12.28 18.38
CA ARG A 149 7.60 12.08 19.76
C ARG A 149 8.47 13.24 20.27
N ILE A 150 9.37 13.77 19.43
CA ILE A 150 10.23 14.89 19.82
C ILE A 150 9.39 16.12 20.18
N PHE A 151 8.37 16.45 19.39
CA PHE A 151 7.51 17.60 19.66
C PHE A 151 6.70 17.44 20.95
N ASP A 152 6.22 16.23 21.25
CA ASP A 152 5.51 15.95 22.50
C ASP A 152 6.46 16.07 23.72
N ASP A 153 7.67 15.52 23.62
CA ASP A 153 8.69 15.61 24.69
C ASP A 153 9.09 17.08 24.95
N GLU A 154 9.27 17.88 23.90
CA GLU A 154 9.60 19.31 24.00
C GLU A 154 8.45 20.13 24.63
N ALA A 155 7.21 19.87 24.21
CA ALA A 155 6.02 20.52 24.77
C ALA A 155 5.85 20.19 26.26
N GLN A 156 6.07 18.93 26.64
CA GLN A 156 6.06 18.49 28.04
C GLN A 156 7.16 19.18 28.86
N ALA A 157 8.37 19.31 28.31
CA ALA A 157 9.47 20.00 28.97
C ALA A 157 9.18 21.50 29.18
N MET A 158 8.61 22.19 28.18
CA MET A 158 8.20 23.59 28.32
C MET A 158 7.12 23.78 29.39
N GLN A 159 6.13 22.89 29.43
CA GLN A 159 5.07 22.95 30.44
C GLN A 159 5.63 22.71 31.85
N SER A 160 6.56 21.76 32.00
CA SER A 160 7.29 21.51 33.24
C SER A 160 8.07 22.75 33.69
N ALA A 161 8.82 23.39 32.78
CA ALA A 161 9.57 24.60 33.08
C ALA A 161 8.66 25.76 33.52
N ARG A 162 7.53 25.97 32.85
CA ARG A 162 6.52 26.97 33.25
C ARG A 162 5.94 26.68 34.64
N SER A 163 5.59 25.42 34.92
CA SER A 163 5.08 25.01 36.23
C SER A 163 6.11 25.23 37.34
N SER A 164 7.38 24.92 37.06
CA SER A 164 8.50 25.12 37.98
C SER A 164 8.77 26.59 38.24
N SER A 165 8.71 27.44 37.20
CA SER A 165 8.85 28.90 37.34
C SER A 165 7.76 29.47 38.23
N ARG A 166 6.51 29.06 38.05
CA ARG A 166 5.40 29.52 38.90
C ARG A 166 5.58 29.07 40.35
N MET A 167 5.98 27.82 40.57
CA MET A 167 6.24 27.30 41.90
C MET A 167 7.39 28.06 42.60
N LEU A 168 8.44 28.44 41.86
CA LEU A 168 9.53 29.26 42.39
C LEU A 168 9.07 30.68 42.73
N GLU A 169 8.22 31.30 41.90
CA GLU A 169 7.61 32.60 42.19
C GLU A 169 6.80 32.56 43.50
N GLU A 170 5.95 31.54 43.65
CA GLU A 170 5.14 31.33 44.86
C GLU A 170 6.02 31.07 46.09
N ALA A 171 7.10 30.28 45.96
CA ALA A 171 8.07 30.06 47.02
C ALA A 171 8.85 31.34 47.40
N TYR A 172 9.15 32.18 46.41
CA TYR A 172 9.81 33.46 46.62
C TYR A 172 8.90 34.44 47.37
N GLU A 173 7.65 34.61 46.92
CA GLU A 173 6.66 35.47 47.58
C GLU A 173 6.41 35.04 49.03
N THR A 174 6.24 33.75 49.26
CA THR A 174 6.07 33.20 50.62
C THR A 174 7.32 33.42 51.49
N GLY A 175 8.52 33.25 50.93
CA GLY A 175 9.79 33.55 51.60
C GLY A 175 9.90 35.02 52.04
N VAL A 176 9.57 35.95 51.14
CA VAL A 176 9.56 37.40 51.44
C VAL A 176 8.55 37.72 52.54
N ALA A 177 7.35 37.15 52.48
CA ALA A 177 6.32 37.35 53.50
C ALA A 177 6.75 36.84 54.89
N ILE A 178 7.45 35.70 54.95
CA ILE A 178 8.00 35.17 56.20
C ILE A 178 9.07 36.10 56.77
N LEU A 179 10.01 36.57 55.95
CA LEU A 179 11.06 37.50 56.38
C LEU A 179 10.47 38.83 56.88
N HIS A 180 9.45 39.35 56.20
CA HIS A 180 8.76 40.56 56.63
C HIS A 180 8.11 40.39 58.01
N LYS A 181 7.40 39.27 58.23
CA LYS A 181 6.84 38.93 59.55
C LYS A 181 7.92 38.79 60.63
N TYR A 182 9.08 38.22 60.31
CA TYR A 182 10.20 38.11 61.25
C TYR A 182 10.79 39.47 61.62
N ALA A 183 10.89 40.40 60.66
CA ALA A 183 11.32 41.76 60.92
C ALA A 183 10.36 42.49 61.87
N ASP A 184 9.04 42.39 61.64
CA ASP A 184 8.02 42.95 62.53
C ASP A 184 8.09 42.36 63.93
N GLN A 185 8.25 41.04 64.05
CA GLN A 185 8.41 40.36 65.33
C GLN A 185 9.66 40.84 66.08
N ARG A 186 10.78 41.02 65.38
CA ARG A 186 12.01 41.55 65.96
C ARG A 186 11.82 42.98 66.49
N ASP A 187 11.14 43.83 65.74
CA ASP A 187 10.95 45.23 66.13
C ASP A 187 9.97 45.34 67.32
N ARG A 188 8.95 44.48 67.38
CA ARG A 188 8.10 44.32 68.58
C ARG A 188 8.90 43.89 69.80
N LEU A 189 9.76 42.87 69.68
CA LEU A 189 10.65 42.44 70.76
C LEU A 189 11.59 43.56 71.23
N LYS A 190 12.21 44.31 70.31
CA LYS A 190 13.05 45.48 70.64
C LYS A 190 12.26 46.56 71.37
N SER A 191 11.01 46.81 70.96
CA SER A 191 10.14 47.79 71.62
C SER A 191 9.74 47.35 73.04
N ALA A 192 9.44 46.07 73.22
CA ALA A 192 9.15 45.49 74.52
C ALA A 192 10.38 45.54 75.44
N GLN A 193 11.55 45.23 74.91
CA GLN A 193 12.82 45.35 75.62
C GLN A 193 13.10 46.79 76.06
N ARG A 194 12.91 47.79 75.18
CA ARG A 194 13.04 49.20 75.56
C ARG A 194 12.09 49.58 76.68
N LYS A 195 10.80 49.23 76.55
CA LYS A 195 9.80 49.48 77.62
C LYS A 195 10.19 48.81 78.94
N ALA A 196 10.74 47.59 78.90
CA ALA A 196 11.22 46.90 80.10
C ALA A 196 12.41 47.62 80.74
N LEU A 197 13.37 48.11 79.94
CA LEU A 197 14.48 48.94 80.44
C LEU A 197 14.00 50.27 81.00
N ASP A 198 13.02 50.91 80.36
CA ASP A 198 12.44 52.17 80.84
C ASP A 198 11.74 51.96 82.20
N VAL A 199 10.94 50.90 82.33
CA VAL A 199 10.32 50.52 83.61
C VAL A 199 11.37 50.19 84.67
N LEU A 200 12.42 49.44 84.32
CA LEU A 200 13.51 49.13 85.26
C LEU A 200 14.24 50.40 85.73
N ASN A 201 14.49 51.34 84.83
CA ASN A 201 15.08 52.64 85.17
C ASN A 201 14.14 53.46 86.08
N THR A 202 12.82 53.40 85.91
CA THR A 202 11.88 54.11 86.80
C THR A 202 11.75 53.45 88.17
N VAL A 203 11.72 52.12 88.27
CA VAL A 203 11.71 51.44 89.58
C VAL A 203 13.06 51.51 90.31
N GLY A 204 14.18 51.64 89.58
CA GLY A 204 15.51 51.84 90.15
C GLY A 204 15.74 53.25 90.73
N LEU A 205 15.01 54.25 90.23
CA LEU A 205 15.04 55.63 90.75
C LEU A 205 14.02 55.88 91.87
N SER A 206 13.03 55.00 92.07
CA SER A 206 12.03 55.13 93.14
C SER A 206 12.49 54.60 94.50
N ASN A 207 13.78 54.27 94.68
CA ASN A 207 14.34 53.78 95.94
C ASN A 207 15.60 54.55 96.42
N PHE A 208 15.64 55.86 96.14
CA PHE A 208 16.53 56.84 96.76
C PHE A 208 15.76 58.14 97.04
#